data_AF-A0A1H0VPQ9-F1
#
_entry.id   AF-A0A1H0VPQ9-F1
#
_cell.length_a   1.000
_cell.length_b   1.000
_cell.length_c   1.000
_cell.angle_alpha   90.00
_cell.angle_beta   90.00
_cell.angle_gamma   90.00
#
_symmetry.space_group_name_H-M   'P 1'
#
loop_
_entity.id
_entity.type
_entity.pdbx_description
1 polymer ?
#
loop_
_entity_poly.entity_id
_entity_poly.type
_entity_poly.pdbx_seq_one_letter_code
_entity_poly.pdbx_strand_id
1 'polypeptide(L)'
;MLAIPVMLLLTACNKDNFNYKSGYVGSSKITTYPTITVTGDDYLIVKTGAAFTDPGATAKAGTADIKVVATSISTSTPGVYTITYTATNVDGFSATASRHVIVYTTDASAQANDFSGTYARTSNGQIATWTKLAPGVYSVLNPGGAVGATLSVIVFNNTGNKVFIPQQSANDGSPTSSAQESSTAGPGGTLAQYSMVIVNPGYGAAVRTFVKQ
;
A
#
# COMPACT_ATOMS: atom_id res chain seq x y z
N MET A 1 -39.42 -66.47 33.79
CA MET A 1 -38.78 -65.27 33.19
C MET A 1 -37.33 -65.26 33.63
N LEU A 2 -36.41 -65.55 32.71
CA LEU A 2 -34.97 -65.64 32.97
C LEU A 2 -34.38 -64.22 32.84
N ALA A 3 -33.89 -63.64 33.93
CA ALA A 3 -33.23 -62.34 33.91
C ALA A 3 -31.77 -62.52 33.46
N ILE A 4 -31.43 -62.04 32.26
CA ILE A 4 -30.07 -62.05 31.73
C ILE A 4 -29.38 -60.75 32.19
N PRO A 5 -28.32 -60.80 33.00
CA PRO A 5 -27.58 -59.61 33.38
C PRO A 5 -26.76 -59.13 32.17
N VAL A 6 -27.06 -57.92 31.69
CA VAL A 6 -26.24 -57.23 30.69
C VAL A 6 -25.02 -56.66 31.41
N MET A 7 -23.88 -57.32 31.27
CA MET A 7 -22.60 -56.84 31.80
C MET A 7 -22.03 -55.77 30.86
N LEU A 8 -22.00 -54.52 31.33
CA LEU A 8 -21.46 -53.38 30.59
C LEU A 8 -19.93 -53.36 30.73
N LEU A 9 -19.23 -53.76 29.67
CA LEU A 9 -17.76 -53.70 29.58
C LEU A 9 -17.33 -52.26 29.26
N LEU A 10 -16.82 -51.54 30.27
CA LEU A 10 -16.17 -50.25 30.08
C LEU A 10 -14.72 -50.49 29.62
N THR A 11 -14.49 -50.47 28.30
CA THR A 11 -13.12 -50.43 27.77
C THR A 11 -12.56 -49.03 27.97
N ALA A 12 -11.56 -48.88 28.83
CA ALA A 12 -10.78 -47.65 28.92
C ALA A 12 -10.04 -47.41 27.59
N CYS A 13 -10.20 -46.23 26.99
CA CYS A 13 -9.40 -45.86 25.81
C CYS A 13 -7.92 -45.80 26.21
N ASN A 14 -7.08 -46.57 25.52
CA ASN A 14 -5.64 -46.34 25.59
C ASN A 14 -5.36 -44.93 25.06
N LYS A 15 -4.58 -44.15 25.81
CA LYS A 15 -4.09 -42.86 25.31
C LYS A 15 -3.13 -43.17 24.17
N ASP A 16 -3.52 -42.80 22.94
CA ASP A 16 -2.66 -42.98 21.78
C ASP A 16 -1.33 -42.23 22.01
N ASN A 17 -0.23 -42.96 21.85
CA ASN A 17 1.10 -42.38 21.94
C ASN A 17 1.47 -41.81 20.57
N PHE A 18 1.24 -40.51 20.40
CA PHE A 18 1.44 -39.83 19.13
C PHE A 18 2.93 -39.55 18.87
N ASN A 19 3.64 -40.53 18.32
CA ASN A 19 5.00 -40.34 17.81
C ASN A 19 4.94 -39.99 16.31
N TYR A 20 4.86 -38.70 15.98
CA TYR A 20 4.81 -38.24 14.60
C TYR A 20 6.20 -38.11 13.98
N LYS A 21 6.29 -38.29 12.65
CA LYS A 21 7.49 -37.98 11.88
C LYS A 21 7.86 -36.50 12.05
N SER A 22 9.14 -36.18 12.15
CA SER A 22 9.62 -34.80 12.20
C SER A 22 9.03 -33.95 11.06
N GLY A 23 8.47 -32.79 11.42
CA GLY A 23 7.77 -31.90 10.49
C GLY A 23 6.29 -32.24 10.25
N TYR A 24 5.68 -33.15 11.01
CA TYR A 24 4.28 -33.54 10.86
C TYR A 24 3.53 -33.57 12.21
N VAL A 25 2.21 -33.32 12.15
CA VAL A 25 1.26 -33.60 13.24
C VAL A 25 0.11 -34.40 12.63
N GLY A 26 0.04 -35.69 12.95
CA GLY A 26 -0.84 -36.61 12.23
C GLY A 26 -0.46 -36.70 10.74
N SER A 27 -1.44 -36.54 9.86
CA SER A 27 -1.23 -36.49 8.40
C SER A 27 -0.84 -35.10 7.88
N SER A 28 -0.85 -34.07 8.72
CA SER A 28 -0.57 -32.69 8.34
C SER A 28 0.93 -32.41 8.36
N LYS A 29 1.45 -31.81 7.28
CA LYS A 29 2.82 -31.30 7.22
C LYS A 29 2.88 -29.90 7.83
N ILE A 30 3.84 -29.67 8.72
CA ILE A 30 4.15 -28.33 9.24
C ILE A 30 4.91 -27.57 8.15
N THR A 31 4.44 -26.37 7.82
CA THR A 31 5.13 -25.45 6.91
C THR A 31 5.38 -24.11 7.60
N THR A 32 6.42 -23.42 7.16
CA THR A 32 6.75 -22.08 7.67
C THR A 32 6.68 -21.09 6.53
N TYR A 33 5.74 -20.15 6.60
CA TYR A 33 5.53 -19.15 5.56
C TYR A 33 6.68 -18.14 5.51
N PRO A 34 6.99 -17.61 4.32
CA PRO A 34 7.94 -16.51 4.17
C PRO A 34 7.52 -15.26 4.95
N THR A 35 8.48 -14.60 5.60
CA THR A 35 8.38 -13.22 6.11
C THR A 35 9.35 -12.36 5.33
N ILE A 36 8.84 -11.31 4.66
CA ILE A 36 9.65 -10.40 3.85
C ILE A 36 9.86 -9.09 4.61
N THR A 37 11.09 -8.59 4.64
CA THR A 37 11.46 -7.28 5.19
C THR A 37 12.02 -6.40 4.08
N VAL A 38 11.27 -5.36 3.69
CA VAL A 38 11.71 -4.36 2.70
C VAL A 38 12.75 -3.44 3.35
N THR A 39 13.86 -3.19 2.65
CA THR A 39 14.99 -2.41 3.20
C THR A 39 14.91 -0.96 2.74
N GLY A 40 14.87 0.01 3.65
CA GLY A 40 14.80 1.45 3.31
C GLY A 40 13.35 1.96 3.20
N ASP A 41 13.17 3.13 2.58
CA ASP A 41 11.89 3.84 2.58
C ASP A 41 10.78 3.15 1.77
N ASP A 42 9.53 3.38 2.16
CA ASP A 42 8.33 2.88 1.46
C ASP A 42 8.13 3.56 0.09
N TYR A 43 8.52 4.83 0.00
CA TYR A 43 8.49 5.63 -1.22
C TYR A 43 9.91 5.98 -1.65
N LEU A 44 10.28 5.59 -2.87
CA LEU A 44 11.49 6.07 -3.52
C LEU A 44 11.11 7.08 -4.60
N ILE A 45 11.81 8.21 -4.66
CA ILE A 45 11.49 9.30 -5.57
C ILE A 45 12.61 9.43 -6.59
N VAL A 46 12.26 9.43 -7.87
CA VAL A 46 13.23 9.47 -8.97
C VAL A 46 12.76 10.42 -10.06
N LYS A 47 13.67 11.24 -10.59
CA LYS A 47 13.36 12.08 -11.75
C LYS A 47 13.21 11.20 -13.00
N THR A 48 12.29 11.56 -13.88
CA THR A 48 12.12 10.87 -15.17
C THR A 48 13.45 10.75 -15.93
N GLY A 49 13.75 9.56 -16.43
CA GLY A 49 14.98 9.23 -17.16
C GLY A 49 16.22 9.03 -16.31
N ALA A 50 16.16 9.29 -14.99
CA ALA A 50 17.30 9.04 -14.11
C ALA A 50 17.51 7.52 -13.89
N ALA A 51 18.76 7.14 -13.62
CA ALA A 51 19.07 5.80 -13.16
C ALA A 51 18.40 5.54 -11.80
N PHE A 52 17.90 4.32 -11.60
CA PHE A 52 17.24 3.89 -10.38
C PHE A 52 17.88 2.60 -9.88
N THR A 53 18.08 2.51 -8.57
CA THR A 53 18.56 1.30 -7.89
C THR A 53 17.66 1.04 -6.70
N ASP A 54 17.04 -0.13 -6.69
CA ASP A 54 16.22 -0.57 -5.58
C ASP A 54 17.10 -1.08 -4.42
N PRO A 55 16.96 -0.56 -3.20
CA PRO A 55 17.59 -1.11 -2.00
C PRO A 55 17.23 -2.57 -1.70
N GLY A 56 16.13 -3.06 -2.28
CA GLY A 56 15.72 -4.45 -2.22
C GLY A 56 15.03 -4.85 -0.91
N ALA A 57 14.93 -6.16 -0.70
CA ALA A 57 14.29 -6.77 0.46
C ALA A 57 14.98 -8.08 0.82
N THR A 58 14.85 -8.49 2.09
CA THR A 58 15.29 -9.79 2.59
C THR A 58 14.08 -10.64 2.97
N ALA A 59 14.23 -11.96 3.02
CA ALA A 59 13.15 -12.84 3.44
C ALA A 59 13.65 -14.06 4.20
N LYS A 60 12.84 -14.52 5.16
CA LYS A 60 13.09 -15.74 5.92
C LYS A 60 11.88 -16.66 5.93
N ALA A 61 12.12 -17.97 5.93
CA ALA A 61 11.15 -18.98 6.35
C ALA A 61 11.64 -19.58 7.67
N GLY A 62 11.08 -19.10 8.79
CA GLY A 62 11.59 -19.42 10.12
C GLY A 62 12.94 -18.76 10.35
N THR A 63 13.99 -19.55 10.59
CA THR A 63 15.36 -19.03 10.75
C THR A 63 16.18 -19.03 9.46
N ALA A 64 15.69 -19.67 8.39
CA ALA A 64 16.43 -19.80 7.14
C ALA A 64 16.18 -18.60 6.22
N ASP A 65 17.26 -18.00 5.70
CA ASP A 65 17.18 -17.00 4.65
C ASP A 65 16.75 -17.64 3.34
N ILE A 66 15.85 -16.97 2.61
CA ILE A 66 15.33 -17.41 1.33
C ILE A 66 15.43 -16.30 0.30
N LYS A 67 15.51 -16.69 -0.98
CA LYS A 67 15.65 -15.76 -2.09
C LYS A 67 14.41 -14.89 -2.24
N VAL A 68 14.64 -13.59 -2.41
CA VAL A 68 13.62 -12.63 -2.86
C VAL A 68 13.77 -12.39 -4.36
N VAL A 69 12.65 -12.37 -5.06
CA VAL A 69 12.54 -11.93 -6.46
C VAL A 69 11.75 -10.63 -6.48
N ALA A 70 12.28 -9.60 -7.14
CA ALA A 70 11.62 -8.31 -7.29
C ALA A 70 11.21 -8.08 -8.75
N THR A 71 10.09 -7.39 -8.97
CA THR A 71 9.77 -6.84 -10.29
C THR A 71 10.71 -5.68 -10.62
N SER A 72 10.87 -5.38 -11.91
CA SER A 72 11.61 -4.20 -12.37
C SER A 72 10.64 -3.12 -12.84
N ILE A 73 11.12 -1.88 -12.89
CA ILE A 73 10.38 -0.72 -13.39
C ILE A 73 11.24 0.06 -14.39
N SER A 74 10.58 0.84 -15.25
CA SER A 74 11.25 1.85 -16.07
C SER A 74 11.02 3.23 -15.48
N THR A 75 12.04 4.08 -15.53
CA THR A 75 11.97 5.50 -15.12
C THR A 75 11.68 6.43 -16.30
N SER A 76 11.43 5.90 -17.49
CA SER A 76 11.26 6.67 -18.73
C SER A 76 9.98 7.50 -18.78
N THR A 77 8.97 7.16 -17.97
CA THR A 77 7.68 7.85 -17.93
C THR A 77 7.33 8.26 -16.50
N PRO A 78 6.81 9.48 -16.29
CA PRO A 78 6.29 9.87 -14.97
C PRO A 78 5.11 8.99 -14.54
N GLY A 79 5.06 8.63 -13.27
CA GLY A 79 4.03 7.78 -12.70
C GLY A 79 4.38 7.28 -11.30
N VAL A 80 3.46 6.52 -10.71
CA VAL A 80 3.68 5.80 -9.46
C VAL A 80 3.71 4.32 -9.80
N TYR A 81 4.85 3.69 -9.55
CA TYR A 81 5.10 2.29 -9.87
C TYR A 81 5.22 1.48 -8.59
N THR A 82 4.84 0.21 -8.66
CA THR A 82 4.97 -0.72 -7.55
C THR A 82 6.01 -1.77 -7.88
N ILE A 83 7.04 -1.87 -7.04
CA ILE A 83 7.94 -3.02 -7.01
C ILE A 83 7.32 -4.06 -6.08
N THR A 84 7.13 -5.28 -6.59
CA THR A 84 6.62 -6.40 -5.81
C THR A 84 7.76 -7.35 -5.52
N TYR A 85 8.02 -7.57 -4.24
CA TYR A 85 8.93 -8.59 -3.72
C TYR A 85 8.15 -9.87 -3.47
N THR A 86 8.65 -10.98 -4.00
CA THR A 86 8.07 -12.30 -3.80
C THR A 86 9.15 -13.23 -3.25
N ALA A 87 8.83 -13.94 -2.18
CA ALA A 87 9.65 -15.02 -1.65
C ALA A 87 8.79 -16.27 -1.53
N THR A 88 9.35 -17.42 -1.88
CA THR A 88 8.66 -18.72 -1.86
C THR A 88 9.45 -19.69 -1.00
N ASN A 89 8.78 -20.34 -0.05
CA ASN A 89 9.42 -21.34 0.81
C ASN A 89 9.62 -22.67 0.06
N VAL A 90 10.29 -23.62 0.71
CA VAL A 90 10.61 -24.95 0.13
C VAL A 90 9.39 -25.81 -0.19
N ASP A 91 8.24 -25.46 0.39
CA ASP A 91 6.96 -26.15 0.21
C ASP A 91 6.10 -25.51 -0.89
N GLY A 92 6.57 -24.43 -1.52
CA GLY A 92 5.87 -23.73 -2.60
C GLY A 92 4.92 -22.62 -2.13
N PHE A 93 4.86 -22.30 -0.84
CA PHE A 93 4.06 -21.18 -0.34
C PHE A 93 4.81 -19.86 -0.48
N SER A 94 4.16 -18.85 -1.03
CA SER A 94 4.73 -17.53 -1.23
C SER A 94 4.18 -16.49 -0.25
N ALA A 95 4.98 -15.44 -0.02
CA ALA A 95 4.51 -14.17 0.51
C ALA A 95 4.95 -13.05 -0.43
N THR A 96 4.28 -11.90 -0.33
CA THR A 96 4.63 -10.70 -1.07
C THR A 96 4.75 -9.49 -0.16
N ALA A 97 5.61 -8.56 -0.56
CA ALA A 97 5.69 -7.21 0.00
C ALA A 97 5.90 -6.23 -1.16
N SER A 98 5.67 -4.94 -0.94
CA SER A 98 5.74 -3.94 -2.00
C SER A 98 6.45 -2.67 -1.58
N ARG A 99 7.03 -1.99 -2.57
CA ARG A 99 7.58 -0.64 -2.48
C ARG A 99 7.00 0.22 -3.59
N HIS A 100 6.75 1.49 -3.30
CA HIS A 100 6.34 2.45 -4.31
C HIS A 100 7.54 3.25 -4.83
N VAL A 101 7.63 3.39 -6.14
CA VAL A 101 8.60 4.27 -6.81
C VAL A 101 7.84 5.35 -7.56
N ILE A 102 8.12 6.59 -7.19
CA ILE A 102 7.50 7.78 -7.76
C ILE A 102 8.47 8.35 -8.79
N VAL A 103 8.14 8.15 -10.06
CA VAL A 103 8.86 8.77 -11.17
C VAL A 103 8.18 10.09 -11.49
N TYR A 104 8.89 11.20 -11.37
CA TYR A 104 8.29 12.52 -11.52
C TYR A 104 9.06 13.41 -12.49
N THR A 105 8.33 14.34 -13.09
CA THR A 105 8.87 15.49 -13.80
C THR A 105 8.21 16.75 -13.28
N THR A 106 8.94 17.86 -13.28
CA THR A 106 8.43 19.13 -12.80
C THR A 106 9.01 20.31 -13.54
N ASP A 107 8.13 21.17 -14.02
CA ASP A 107 8.46 22.44 -14.62
C ASP A 107 8.89 23.44 -13.55
N ALA A 108 9.57 24.51 -13.96
CA ALA A 108 10.10 25.54 -13.05
C ALA A 108 9.02 26.12 -12.11
N SER A 109 7.81 26.35 -12.62
CA SER A 109 6.68 26.85 -11.81
C SER A 109 6.30 25.89 -10.69
N ALA A 110 6.26 24.58 -10.95
CA ALA A 110 5.98 23.59 -9.92
C ALA A 110 7.10 23.45 -8.89
N GLN A 111 8.34 23.70 -9.29
CA GLN A 111 9.49 23.64 -8.38
C GLN A 111 9.45 24.77 -7.33
N ALA A 112 8.96 25.94 -7.71
CA ALA A 112 8.81 27.09 -6.81
C ALA A 112 7.62 26.95 -5.84
N ASN A 113 6.66 26.08 -6.15
CA ASN A 113 5.44 25.94 -5.36
C ASN A 113 5.62 25.04 -4.13
N ASP A 114 4.81 25.32 -3.11
CA ASP A 114 4.62 24.44 -1.96
C ASP A 114 3.15 24.29 -1.61
N PHE A 115 2.59 23.13 -1.95
CA PHE A 115 1.18 22.83 -1.69
C PHE A 115 0.98 21.98 -0.43
N SER A 116 2.03 21.78 0.38
CA SER A 116 1.91 21.05 1.65
C SER A 116 1.06 21.79 2.68
N GLY A 117 0.48 21.06 3.63
CA GLY A 117 -0.40 21.55 4.69
C GLY A 117 -1.76 20.87 4.65
N THR A 118 -2.73 21.43 5.36
CA THR A 118 -4.07 20.85 5.52
C THR A 118 -5.10 21.56 4.65
N TYR A 119 -6.08 20.79 4.18
CA TYR A 119 -7.21 21.31 3.40
C TYR A 119 -8.50 20.69 3.93
N ALA A 120 -9.49 21.52 4.26
CA ALA A 120 -10.78 21.05 4.75
C ALA A 120 -11.75 20.87 3.59
N ARG A 121 -12.43 19.72 3.56
CA ARG A 121 -13.50 19.47 2.61
C ARG A 121 -14.69 20.37 2.91
N THR A 122 -15.18 21.10 1.91
CA THR A 122 -16.21 22.13 2.10
C THR A 122 -17.55 21.59 2.61
N SER A 123 -17.87 20.32 2.32
CA SER A 123 -19.17 19.73 2.67
C SER A 123 -19.24 19.15 4.08
N ASN A 124 -18.11 18.82 4.72
CA ASN A 124 -18.11 18.10 6.01
C ASN A 124 -16.93 18.45 6.93
N GLY A 125 -16.07 19.40 6.54
CA GLY A 125 -14.91 19.85 7.32
C GLY A 125 -13.80 18.82 7.48
N GLN A 126 -13.90 17.63 6.88
CA GLN A 126 -12.86 16.60 7.01
C GLN A 126 -11.56 17.04 6.34
N ILE A 127 -10.45 16.76 7.01
CA ILE A 127 -9.13 17.25 6.60
C ILE A 127 -8.45 16.23 5.68
N ALA A 128 -7.97 16.73 4.54
CA ALA A 128 -6.91 16.10 3.77
C ALA A 128 -5.57 16.74 4.14
N THR A 129 -4.54 15.93 4.39
CA THR A 129 -3.21 16.42 4.79
C THR A 129 -2.21 16.13 3.68
N TRP A 130 -1.58 17.18 3.17
CA TRP A 130 -0.60 17.12 2.08
C TRP A 130 0.80 17.28 2.64
N THR A 131 1.66 16.29 2.39
CA THR A 131 3.08 16.28 2.77
C THR A 131 3.93 16.33 1.51
N LYS A 132 4.81 17.32 1.40
CA LYS A 132 5.71 17.43 0.25
C LYS A 132 6.77 16.34 0.30
N LEU A 133 6.93 15.62 -0.82
CA LEU A 133 7.93 14.57 -0.98
C LEU A 133 9.07 15.04 -1.89
N ALA A 134 8.73 15.75 -2.95
CA ALA A 134 9.66 16.33 -3.92
C ALA A 134 8.99 17.52 -4.63
N PRO A 135 9.73 18.29 -5.45
CA PRO A 135 9.12 19.32 -6.29
C PRO A 135 7.94 18.78 -7.09
N GLY A 136 6.74 19.33 -6.85
CA GLY A 136 5.50 18.91 -7.50
C GLY A 136 4.99 17.51 -7.13
N VAL A 137 5.49 16.89 -6.06
CA VAL A 137 5.06 15.56 -5.61
C VAL A 137 4.70 15.61 -4.13
N TYR A 138 3.49 15.15 -3.82
CA TYR A 138 2.94 15.18 -2.47
C TYR A 138 2.34 13.83 -2.10
N SER A 139 2.53 13.40 -0.85
CA SER A 139 1.68 12.37 -0.24
C SER A 139 0.47 13.05 0.37
N VAL A 140 -0.72 12.50 0.14
CA VAL A 140 -1.98 13.06 0.64
C VAL A 140 -2.74 12.00 1.44
N LEU A 141 -2.85 12.23 2.74
CA LEU A 141 -3.71 11.46 3.64
C LEU A 141 -5.15 11.97 3.54
N ASN A 142 -6.10 11.04 3.52
CA ASN A 142 -7.54 11.28 3.41
C ASN A 142 -7.93 12.11 2.17
N PRO A 143 -7.54 11.70 0.95
CA PRO A 143 -7.77 12.48 -0.26
C PRO A 143 -9.26 12.69 -0.58
N GLY A 144 -10.14 11.85 -0.05
CA GLY A 144 -11.60 11.97 -0.23
C GLY A 144 -12.34 12.66 0.91
N GLY A 145 -11.68 13.08 1.99
CA GLY A 145 -12.30 13.80 3.10
C GLY A 145 -13.41 12.98 3.79
N ALA A 146 -13.11 11.71 4.07
CA ALA A 146 -13.98 10.80 4.81
C ALA A 146 -13.56 10.76 6.29
N VAL A 147 -14.52 10.48 7.17
CA VAL A 147 -14.28 10.38 8.62
C VAL A 147 -13.45 9.12 8.89
N GLY A 148 -12.34 9.26 9.62
CA GLY A 148 -11.48 8.15 10.04
C GLY A 148 -10.73 7.44 8.90
N ALA A 149 -10.66 8.03 7.71
CA ALA A 149 -9.98 7.42 6.58
C ALA A 149 -8.46 7.50 6.72
N THR A 150 -7.80 6.35 6.49
CA THR A 150 -6.35 6.19 6.48
C THR A 150 -5.76 6.10 5.07
N LEU A 151 -6.61 6.21 4.05
CA LEU A 151 -6.20 6.15 2.65
C LEU A 151 -5.19 7.26 2.36
N SER A 152 -4.04 6.87 1.81
CA SER A 152 -2.96 7.78 1.40
C SER A 152 -2.61 7.53 -0.06
N VAL A 153 -2.43 8.62 -0.81
CA VAL A 153 -2.14 8.61 -2.25
C VAL A 153 -1.04 9.60 -2.58
N ILE A 154 -0.38 9.40 -3.71
CA ILE A 154 0.54 10.37 -4.29
C ILE A 154 -0.22 11.29 -5.22
N VAL A 155 0.00 12.60 -5.08
CA VAL A 155 -0.53 13.66 -5.94
C VAL A 155 0.62 14.33 -6.68
N PHE A 156 0.42 14.57 -7.97
CA PHE A 156 1.34 15.30 -8.83
C PHE A 156 0.85 16.72 -9.09
N ASN A 157 1.80 17.64 -9.14
CA ASN A 157 1.71 18.96 -9.71
C ASN A 157 2.94 19.20 -10.59
N ASN A 158 2.88 18.78 -11.85
CA ASN A 158 4.01 18.88 -12.77
C ASN A 158 4.19 20.29 -13.37
N THR A 159 3.10 21.03 -13.59
CA THR A 159 3.11 22.33 -14.28
C THR A 159 3.06 23.55 -13.36
N GLY A 160 2.74 23.35 -12.07
CA GLY A 160 2.57 24.39 -11.06
C GLY A 160 1.11 24.76 -10.81
N ASN A 161 0.22 24.51 -11.77
CA ASN A 161 -1.20 24.90 -11.71
C ASN A 161 -2.19 23.74 -11.83
N LYS A 162 -1.73 22.51 -12.01
CA LYS A 162 -2.55 21.31 -12.17
C LYS A 162 -2.23 20.30 -11.09
N VAL A 163 -3.18 19.97 -10.23
CA VAL A 163 -3.05 18.87 -9.27
C VAL A 163 -3.86 17.67 -9.73
N PHE A 164 -3.29 16.46 -9.63
CA PHE A 164 -4.01 15.22 -9.95
C PHE A 164 -3.38 14.01 -9.25
N ILE A 165 -4.20 12.98 -9.03
CA ILE A 165 -3.76 11.67 -8.55
C ILE A 165 -3.53 10.78 -9.79
N PRO A 166 -2.27 10.47 -10.16
CA PRO A 166 -2.03 9.49 -11.22
C PRO A 166 -2.57 8.11 -10.81
N GLN A 167 -2.86 7.26 -11.80
CA GLN A 167 -3.23 5.87 -11.54
C GLN A 167 -2.14 5.18 -10.71
N GLN A 168 -2.53 4.65 -9.56
CA GLN A 168 -1.64 4.01 -8.61
C GLN A 168 -2.40 3.02 -7.73
N SER A 169 -1.65 2.19 -6.99
CA SER A 169 -2.16 1.53 -5.79
C SER A 169 -1.97 2.47 -4.62
N ALA A 170 -3.04 2.76 -3.88
CA ALA A 170 -2.94 3.48 -2.61
C ALA A 170 -2.29 2.59 -1.54
N ASN A 171 -2.05 3.16 -0.35
CA ASN A 171 -1.42 2.43 0.76
C ASN A 171 -2.19 1.18 1.23
N ASP A 172 -3.49 1.09 0.95
CA ASP A 172 -4.32 -0.09 1.24
C ASP A 172 -4.38 -1.08 0.06
N GLY A 173 -3.62 -0.84 -1.01
CA GLY A 173 -3.59 -1.65 -2.23
C GLY A 173 -4.70 -1.32 -3.23
N SER A 174 -5.66 -0.46 -2.89
CA SER A 174 -6.78 -0.15 -3.78
C SER A 174 -6.35 0.69 -4.99
N PRO A 175 -6.85 0.39 -6.20
CA PRO A 175 -6.57 1.21 -7.38
C PRO A 175 -7.20 2.58 -7.20
N THR A 176 -6.39 3.63 -7.33
CA THR A 176 -6.80 5.01 -7.09
C THR A 176 -6.26 5.94 -8.17
N SER A 177 -7.12 6.84 -8.65
CA SER A 177 -6.77 8.00 -9.47
C SER A 177 -7.73 9.15 -9.20
N SER A 178 -7.55 10.26 -9.90
CA SER A 178 -8.52 11.37 -9.91
C SER A 178 -9.14 11.58 -11.28
N ALA A 179 -10.24 12.32 -11.30
CA ALA A 179 -10.83 12.90 -12.50
C ALA A 179 -11.47 14.26 -12.17
N GLN A 180 -11.81 15.04 -13.20
CA GLN A 180 -12.45 16.36 -13.08
C GLN A 180 -11.69 17.29 -12.14
N GLU A 181 -10.37 17.34 -12.31
CA GLU A 181 -9.48 18.10 -11.46
C GLU A 181 -9.58 19.60 -11.72
N SER A 182 -9.61 20.37 -10.65
CA SER A 182 -9.48 21.83 -10.68
C SER A 182 -8.64 22.29 -9.50
N SER A 183 -7.81 23.31 -9.71
CA SER A 183 -6.98 23.90 -8.67
C SER A 183 -6.96 25.42 -8.79
N THR A 184 -7.01 26.09 -7.65
CA THR A 184 -6.91 27.54 -7.53
C THR A 184 -5.62 27.85 -6.77
N ALA A 185 -4.70 28.54 -7.43
CA ALA A 185 -3.46 28.99 -6.81
C ALA A 185 -3.74 29.99 -5.67
N GLY A 186 -2.94 29.89 -4.62
CA GLY A 186 -2.89 30.86 -3.53
C GLY A 186 -1.68 31.79 -3.65
N PRO A 187 -1.58 32.78 -2.75
CA PRO A 187 -0.42 33.67 -2.68
C PRO A 187 0.89 32.90 -2.48
N GLY A 188 2.00 33.42 -3.00
CA GLY A 188 3.34 32.90 -2.70
C GLY A 188 3.62 31.47 -3.17
N GLY A 189 2.99 31.02 -4.26
CA GLY A 189 3.21 29.66 -4.80
C GLY A 189 2.51 28.56 -3.99
N THR A 190 1.46 28.92 -3.24
CA THR A 190 0.64 27.98 -2.48
C THR A 190 -0.58 27.53 -3.29
N LEU A 191 -1.33 26.56 -2.75
CA LEU A 191 -2.62 26.13 -3.28
C LEU A 191 -3.71 26.61 -2.32
N ALA A 192 -4.66 27.40 -2.82
CA ALA A 192 -5.77 27.92 -2.03
C ALA A 192 -6.93 26.92 -1.98
N GLN A 193 -7.21 26.25 -3.09
CA GLN A 193 -8.31 25.30 -3.22
C GLN A 193 -8.00 24.25 -4.27
N TYR A 194 -8.52 23.04 -4.10
CA TYR A 194 -8.63 22.06 -5.17
C TYR A 194 -9.95 21.32 -5.14
N SER A 195 -10.33 20.77 -6.30
CA SER A 195 -11.49 19.92 -6.46
C SER A 195 -11.14 18.72 -7.33
N MET A 196 -11.65 17.54 -6.99
CA MET A 196 -11.49 16.32 -7.80
C MET A 196 -12.55 15.26 -7.47
N VAL A 197 -12.85 14.40 -8.43
CA VAL A 197 -13.46 13.09 -8.19
C VAL A 197 -12.35 12.11 -7.81
N ILE A 198 -12.54 11.37 -6.72
CA ILE A 198 -11.67 10.24 -6.36
C ILE A 198 -12.19 9.01 -7.09
N VAL A 199 -11.43 8.49 -8.04
CA VAL A 199 -11.72 7.26 -8.75
C VAL A 199 -11.08 6.12 -7.97
N ASN A 200 -11.88 5.50 -7.10
CA ASN A 200 -11.47 4.40 -6.22
C ASN A 200 -12.72 3.56 -5.85
N PRO A 201 -12.64 2.23 -5.71
CA PRO A 201 -13.79 1.38 -5.40
C PRO A 201 -14.58 1.77 -4.14
N GLY A 202 -13.94 2.40 -3.15
CA GLY A 202 -14.57 2.89 -1.93
C GLY A 202 -15.24 4.26 -2.04
N TYR A 203 -15.20 4.91 -3.21
CA TYR A 203 -15.67 6.29 -3.39
C TYR A 203 -16.69 6.41 -4.52
N GLY A 204 -17.76 7.17 -4.27
CA GLY A 204 -18.70 7.58 -5.33
C GLY A 204 -18.14 8.69 -6.24
N ALA A 205 -18.82 8.92 -7.36
CA ALA A 205 -18.42 9.83 -8.45
C ALA A 205 -18.58 11.34 -8.16
N ALA A 206 -18.85 11.74 -6.91
CA ALA A 206 -19.02 13.14 -6.56
C ALA A 206 -17.69 13.92 -6.63
N VAL A 207 -17.73 15.14 -7.18
CA VAL A 207 -16.61 16.09 -7.07
C VAL A 207 -16.49 16.53 -5.62
N ARG A 208 -15.27 16.53 -5.09
CA ARG A 208 -14.96 16.90 -3.71
C ARG A 208 -14.07 18.14 -3.73
N THR A 209 -14.52 19.21 -3.08
CA THR A 209 -13.79 20.48 -3.00
C THR A 209 -13.17 20.65 -1.62
N PHE A 210 -11.92 21.08 -1.60
CA PHE A 210 -11.12 21.28 -0.40
C PHE A 210 -10.48 22.66 -0.43
N VAL A 211 -10.54 23.36 0.70
CA VAL A 211 -9.98 24.71 0.85
C VAL A 211 -8.85 24.68 1.87
N LYS A 212 -7.77 25.40 1.58
CA LYS A 212 -6.61 25.54 2.46
C LYS A 212 -7.03 26.01 3.86
N GLN A 213 -6.42 25.44 4.89
CA GLN A 213 -6.58 25.87 6.29
C GLN A 213 -5.34 26.60 6.78
#